data_AF-A0A523R6K1-F1
#
_entry.id   AF-A0A523R6K1-F1
#
_cell.length_a   1.000
_cell.length_b   1.000
_cell.length_c   1.000
_cell.angle_alpha   90.00
_cell.angle_beta   90.00
_cell.angle_gamma   90.00
#
_symmetry.space_group_name_H-M   'P 1'
#
loop_
_entity.id
_entity.type
_entity.pdbx_description
1 polymer ?
#
loop_
_entity_poly.entity_id
_entity_poly.type
_entity_poly.pdbx_seq_one_letter_code
_entity_poly.pdbx_strand_id
1 'polypeptide(L)'
;MRGLKRIAAGCLLVLVLVFNGFIGASYVPAPTSLEIASGADGLSVILTWSFVHPDSADGFIIYKNEIPIDSIATDTTSYTDNSQVLGYYYVTAY
;
A
#
# COMPACT_ATOMS: atom_id res chain seq x y z
N MET A 1 35.61 50.81 -8.78
CA MET A 1 35.71 49.39 -9.21
C MET A 1 34.91 48.55 -8.22
N ARG A 2 33.58 48.47 -8.40
CA ARG A 2 32.80 47.27 -8.79
C ARG A 2 33.16 46.00 -7.99
N GLY A 3 32.31 45.71 -7.01
CA GLY A 3 32.37 44.51 -6.17
C GLY A 3 32.22 43.22 -6.97
N LEU A 4 33.09 42.26 -6.67
CA LEU A 4 33.12 40.95 -7.26
C LEU A 4 32.02 40.06 -6.63
N LYS A 5 30.80 40.13 -7.15
CA LYS A 5 29.76 39.11 -6.89
C LYS A 5 29.98 37.93 -7.84
N ARG A 6 30.57 36.84 -7.35
CA ARG A 6 30.57 35.53 -8.03
C ARG A 6 30.45 34.41 -7.01
N ILE A 7 29.24 34.22 -6.49
CA ILE A 7 28.81 32.93 -5.91
C ILE A 7 27.58 32.53 -6.73
N ALA A 8 27.79 31.88 -7.88
CA ALA A 8 26.68 31.54 -8.79
C ALA A 8 26.92 30.25 -9.59
N ALA A 9 27.70 29.30 -9.07
CA ALA A 9 27.86 27.98 -9.70
C ALA A 9 27.52 26.83 -8.75
N GLY A 10 27.91 26.91 -7.47
CA GLY A 10 27.62 25.86 -6.48
C GLY A 10 26.13 25.74 -6.10
N CYS A 11 25.39 26.85 -6.05
CA CYS A 11 23.98 26.83 -5.65
C CYS A 11 23.04 26.33 -6.79
N LEU A 12 23.45 26.50 -8.05
CA LEU A 12 22.64 26.07 -9.20
C LEU A 12 22.67 24.54 -9.37
N LEU A 13 23.82 23.90 -9.11
CA LEU A 13 23.94 22.44 -9.17
C LEU A 13 23.15 21.73 -8.05
N VAL A 14 23.11 22.34 -6.86
CA VAL A 14 22.24 21.88 -5.77
C VAL A 14 20.77 22.02 -6.18
N LEU A 15 20.35 23.13 -6.80
CA LEU A 15 18.98 23.31 -7.26
C LEU A 15 18.54 22.24 -8.27
N VAL A 16 19.41 21.86 -9.22
CA VAL A 16 19.09 20.81 -10.21
C VAL A 16 18.93 19.43 -9.57
N LEU A 17 19.65 19.13 -8.48
CA LEU A 17 19.44 17.89 -7.71
C LEU A 17 18.19 17.94 -6.84
N VAL A 18 17.77 19.12 -6.36
CA VAL A 18 16.48 19.24 -5.64
C VAL A 18 15.28 19.16 -6.61
N PHE A 19 15.43 19.59 -7.87
CA PHE A 19 14.37 19.50 -8.88
C PHE A 19 14.28 18.12 -9.57
N ASN A 20 15.35 17.33 -9.61
CA ASN A 20 15.31 15.96 -10.15
C ASN A 20 15.10 14.88 -9.07
N GLY A 21 14.92 15.29 -7.80
CA GLY A 21 14.82 14.40 -6.65
C GLY A 21 13.41 14.24 -6.06
N PHE A 22 12.36 14.78 -6.69
CA PHE A 22 10.98 14.41 -6.37
C PHE A 22 10.67 13.07 -7.04
N ILE A 23 11.45 12.03 -6.69
CA ILE A 23 11.01 10.66 -6.90
C ILE A 23 9.84 10.51 -5.92
N GLY A 24 8.63 10.76 -6.41
CA GLY A 24 7.42 10.57 -5.64
C GLY A 24 7.43 9.14 -5.12
N ALA A 25 7.65 8.97 -3.83
CA ALA A 25 7.37 7.70 -3.19
C ALA A 25 5.90 7.42 -3.48
N SER A 26 5.62 6.39 -4.28
CA SER A 26 4.25 5.94 -4.49
C SER A 26 3.76 5.45 -3.13
N TYR A 27 2.86 6.21 -2.51
CA TYR A 27 2.23 5.82 -1.27
C TYR A 27 1.00 5.00 -1.61
N VAL A 28 1.02 3.72 -1.20
CA VAL A 28 -0.16 2.86 -1.28
C VAL A 28 -0.87 2.91 0.07
N PRO A 29 -2.10 3.45 0.13
CA PRO A 29 -2.86 3.53 1.38
C PRO A 29 -3.25 2.14 1.88
N ALA A 30 -3.45 2.00 3.19
CA ALA A 30 -3.99 0.77 3.74
C ALA A 30 -5.51 0.64 3.42
N PRO A 31 -6.01 -0.58 3.19
CA PRO A 31 -7.44 -0.87 3.24
C PRO A 31 -8.06 -0.47 4.58
N THR A 32 -9.34 -0.10 4.56
CA THR A 32 -10.08 0.32 5.75
C THR A 32 -11.30 -0.57 5.96
N SER A 33 -11.95 -0.44 7.13
CA SER A 33 -13.19 -1.14 7.45
C SER A 33 -13.13 -2.66 7.21
N LEU A 34 -12.03 -3.30 7.65
CA LEU A 34 -11.91 -4.76 7.60
C LEU A 34 -12.96 -5.39 8.52
N GLU A 35 -13.83 -6.19 7.94
CA GLU A 35 -14.86 -6.97 8.61
C GLU A 35 -14.60 -8.46 8.39
N ILE A 36 -15.03 -9.26 9.38
CA ILE A 36 -14.85 -10.71 9.40
C ILE A 36 -16.19 -11.36 9.70
N ALA A 37 -16.59 -12.34 8.88
CA ALA A 37 -17.78 -13.14 9.07
C ALA A 37 -17.49 -14.63 8.91
N SER A 38 -18.32 -15.48 9.51
CA SER A 38 -18.34 -16.91 9.22
C SER A 38 -19.05 -17.16 7.90
N GLY A 39 -18.51 -18.06 7.07
CA GLY A 39 -19.21 -18.55 5.89
C GLY A 39 -20.41 -19.43 6.26
N ALA A 40 -21.33 -19.57 5.31
CA ALA A 40 -22.58 -20.32 5.51
C ALA A 40 -22.36 -21.82 5.77
N ASP A 41 -21.21 -22.35 5.39
CA ASP A 41 -20.79 -23.73 5.66
C ASP A 41 -20.30 -23.93 7.11
N GLY A 42 -20.07 -22.85 7.86
CA GLY A 42 -19.49 -22.87 9.20
C GLY A 42 -18.02 -23.29 9.25
N LEU A 43 -17.35 -23.42 8.10
CA LEU A 43 -15.97 -23.88 7.98
C LEU A 43 -15.05 -22.84 7.35
N SER A 44 -15.62 -21.80 6.72
CA SER A 44 -14.87 -20.73 6.06
C SER A 44 -14.96 -19.39 6.82
N VAL A 45 -13.97 -18.55 6.59
CA VAL A 45 -13.91 -17.16 7.08
C VAL A 45 -13.96 -16.23 5.90
N ILE A 46 -14.95 -15.32 5.91
CA ILE A 46 -15.12 -14.29 4.89
C ILE A 46 -14.54 -12.99 5.42
N LEU A 47 -13.59 -12.43 4.68
CA LEU A 47 -13.03 -11.10 4.90
C LEU A 47 -13.64 -10.13 3.88
N THR A 48 -14.02 -8.95 4.33
CA THR A 48 -14.46 -7.84 3.48
C THR A 48 -13.81 -6.55 3.93
N TRP A 49 -13.40 -5.70 3.00
CA TRP A 49 -12.77 -4.41 3.31
C TRP A 49 -13.21 -3.32 2.34
N SER A 50 -12.82 -2.08 2.63
CA SER A 50 -12.99 -0.91 1.77
C SER A 50 -11.64 -0.43 1.26
N PHE A 51 -11.60 0.04 0.02
CA PHE A 51 -10.43 0.66 -0.57
C PHE A 51 -10.84 1.80 -1.51
N VAL A 52 -10.40 3.03 -1.20
CA VAL A 52 -10.85 4.25 -1.90
C VAL A 52 -9.85 4.77 -2.93
N HIS A 53 -8.76 4.04 -3.16
CA HIS A 53 -7.69 4.45 -4.08
C HIS A 53 -7.24 3.28 -4.99
N PRO A 54 -8.14 2.65 -5.77
CA PRO A 54 -7.81 1.47 -6.58
C PRO A 54 -6.67 1.73 -7.59
N ASP A 55 -6.57 2.94 -8.15
CA ASP A 55 -5.50 3.29 -9.11
C ASP A 55 -4.11 3.45 -8.45
N SER A 56 -4.04 3.38 -7.12
CA SER A 56 -2.79 3.50 -6.36
C SER A 56 -2.17 2.16 -5.96
N ALA A 57 -2.86 1.05 -6.20
CA ALA A 57 -2.41 -0.29 -5.85
C ALA A 57 -2.54 -1.24 -7.05
N ASP A 58 -1.62 -2.20 -7.14
CA ASP A 58 -1.70 -3.31 -8.08
C ASP A 58 -2.60 -4.44 -7.52
N GLY A 59 -2.70 -4.55 -6.18
CA GLY A 59 -3.54 -5.55 -5.53
C GLY A 59 -3.50 -5.52 -4.02
N PHE A 60 -3.99 -6.61 -3.43
CA PHE A 60 -3.99 -6.84 -1.99
C PHE A 60 -3.23 -8.11 -1.63
N ILE A 61 -2.52 -8.09 -0.50
CA ILE A 61 -1.96 -9.28 0.14
C ILE A 61 -2.78 -9.56 1.39
N ILE A 62 -3.22 -10.81 1.52
CA ILE A 62 -4.01 -11.30 2.65
C ILE A 62 -3.07 -12.05 3.57
N TYR A 63 -3.04 -11.64 4.83
CA TYR A 63 -2.22 -12.26 5.85
C TYR A 63 -3.07 -12.99 6.88
N LYS A 64 -2.53 -14.11 7.36
CA LYS A 64 -3.04 -14.84 8.51
C LYS A 64 -1.87 -15.19 9.42
N ASN A 65 -1.93 -14.75 10.68
CA ASN A 65 -0.84 -14.94 11.65
C ASN A 65 0.53 -14.48 11.09
N GLU A 66 0.55 -13.28 10.47
CA GLU A 66 1.75 -12.66 9.84
C GLU A 66 2.27 -13.34 8.57
N ILE A 67 1.65 -14.45 8.13
CA ILE A 67 2.04 -15.17 6.93
C ILE A 67 1.13 -14.74 5.78
N PRO A 68 1.68 -14.32 4.61
CA PRO A 68 0.87 -14.08 3.43
C PRO A 68 0.27 -15.40 2.96
N ILE A 69 -1.06 -15.47 2.85
CA ILE A 69 -1.80 -16.66 2.42
C ILE A 69 -2.35 -16.52 1.00
N ASP A 70 -2.54 -15.30 0.51
CA ASP A 70 -2.95 -15.05 -0.87
C ASP A 70 -2.61 -13.62 -1.35
N SER A 71 -2.66 -13.42 -2.66
CA SER A 71 -2.57 -12.12 -3.34
C SER A 71 -3.66 -12.01 -4.40
N ILE A 72 -4.44 -10.92 -4.35
CA ILE A 72 -5.61 -10.72 -5.23
C ILE A 72 -5.58 -9.35 -5.89
N ALA A 73 -6.31 -9.20 -7.00
CA ALA A 73 -6.36 -7.96 -7.77
C ALA A 73 -7.09 -6.82 -7.02
N THR A 74 -6.74 -5.57 -7.34
CA THR A 74 -7.28 -4.38 -6.65
C THR A 74 -8.78 -4.12 -6.87
N ASP A 75 -9.42 -4.81 -7.80
CA ASP A 75 -10.86 -4.74 -8.07
C ASP A 75 -11.70 -5.63 -7.14
N THR A 76 -11.03 -6.42 -6.29
CA THR A 76 -11.66 -7.36 -5.36
C THR A 76 -11.56 -6.84 -3.94
N THR A 77 -12.69 -6.73 -3.24
CA THR A 77 -12.77 -6.24 -1.84
C THR A 77 -13.27 -7.30 -0.85
N SER A 78 -13.20 -8.57 -1.24
CA SER A 78 -13.55 -9.71 -0.40
C SER A 78 -12.63 -10.91 -0.64
N TYR A 79 -12.44 -11.73 0.40
CA TYR A 79 -11.67 -12.96 0.34
C TYR A 79 -12.31 -14.03 1.24
N THR A 80 -12.23 -15.30 0.85
CA THR A 80 -12.72 -16.42 1.66
C THR A 80 -11.59 -17.38 1.97
N ASP A 81 -11.23 -17.48 3.26
CA ASP A 81 -10.29 -18.47 3.76
C ASP A 81 -11.05 -19.74 4.15
N ASN A 82 -10.68 -20.86 3.52
CA ASN A 82 -11.27 -22.18 3.79
C ASN A 82 -10.42 -23.03 4.76
N SER A 83 -9.34 -22.46 5.31
CA SER A 83 -8.48 -23.17 6.25
C SER A 83 -9.09 -23.21 7.66
N GLN A 84 -9.03 -24.37 8.30
CA GLN A 84 -9.57 -24.60 9.65
C GLN A 84 -8.61 -24.17 10.77
N VAL A 85 -7.63 -23.32 10.45
CA VAL A 85 -6.64 -22.83 11.41
C VAL A 85 -7.13 -21.53 12.03
N LEU A 86 -7.07 -21.42 13.36
CA LEU A 86 -7.40 -20.18 14.04
C LEU A 86 -6.29 -19.13 13.89
N GLY A 87 -6.67 -17.86 13.93
CA GLY A 87 -5.70 -16.78 13.81
C GLY A 87 -6.35 -15.41 13.72
N TYR A 88 -5.52 -14.42 13.43
CA TYR A 88 -5.93 -13.06 13.11
C TYR A 88 -5.55 -12.73 11.68
N TYR A 89 -6.30 -11.79 11.09
CA TYR A 89 -6.14 -11.37 9.71
C TYR A 89 -5.80 -9.89 9.62
N TYR A 90 -5.03 -9.54 8.59
CA TYR A 90 -4.91 -8.18 8.11
C TYR A 90 -4.70 -8.21 6.59
N VAL A 91 -5.03 -7.10 5.94
CA VAL A 91 -4.94 -6.95 4.48
C VAL A 91 -4.12 -5.70 4.19
N THR A 92 -3.16 -5.81 3.28
CA THR A 92 -2.36 -4.68 2.81
C THR A 92 -2.55 -4.51 1.33
N ALA A 93 -2.56 -3.27 0.85
CA ALA A 93 -2.43 -2.98 -0.57
C ALA A 93 -0.94 -2.86 -0.95
N TYR A 94 -0.59 -3.17 -2.20
CA TYR A 94 0.78 -3.04 -2.73
C TYR A 94 0.80 -2.42 -4.12
#